data_AF-A0A924VUB6-F1
#
_entry.id   AF-A0A924VUB6-F1
#
_cell.length_a   1.000
_cell.length_b   1.000
_cell.length_c   1.000
_cell.angle_alpha   90.00
_cell.angle_beta   90.00
_cell.angle_gamma   90.00
#
_symmetry.space_group_name_H-M   'P 1'
#
loop_
_entity.id
_entity.type
_entity.pdbx_description
1 polymer ?
#
loop_
_entity_poly.entity_id
_entity_poly.type
_entity_poly.pdbx_seq_one_letter_code
_entity_poly.pdbx_strand_id
1 'polypeptide(L)'
;MKQFLRKNDRVMQWVLGVTVTVVAILVWVSVRLNNSSDVTVYTVFPLLGLVGFSLMWTHYIHGATKRYAALKDHGKDIYWYVSSGIVLACLLLHPLLLSFALWRDGLGLPPFSYMTAYESMSFAIILGSLSLSIFLAFELHRWFSDRSWWRYVDALQFVAMLAIFVHALSLGGELNVVWFKALWWLYGVTLVVAYVYSYRYDRKRGLDESEIK
;
A
#
# COMPACT_ATOMS: atom_id res chain seq x y z
N MET A 1 9.92 -17.68 20.27
CA MET A 1 9.38 -16.76 19.24
C MET A 1 10.14 -16.81 17.91
N LYS A 2 11.43 -16.45 17.82
CA LYS A 2 12.18 -16.42 16.54
C LYS A 2 12.18 -17.73 15.74
N GLN A 3 12.28 -18.87 16.43
CA GLN A 3 12.22 -20.19 15.78
C GLN A 3 10.85 -20.49 15.16
N PHE A 4 9.77 -20.05 15.80
CA PHE A 4 8.42 -20.17 15.25
C PHE A 4 8.27 -19.33 13.97
N LEU A 5 8.75 -18.08 13.98
CA LEU A 5 8.75 -17.20 12.81
C LEU A 5 9.53 -17.81 11.65
N ARG A 6 10.73 -18.34 11.92
CA ARG A 6 11.55 -19.04 10.92
C ARG A 6 10.84 -20.23 10.27
N LYS A 7 10.14 -21.02 11.08
CA LYS A 7 9.45 -22.23 10.59
C LYS A 7 8.20 -21.88 9.76
N ASN A 8 7.50 -20.81 10.12
CA ASN A 8 6.15 -20.52 9.60
C ASN A 8 6.06 -19.25 8.75
N ASP A 9 7.18 -18.59 8.41
CA ASP A 9 7.21 -17.32 7.69
C ASP A 9 6.25 -17.28 6.49
N ARG A 10 6.37 -18.24 5.55
CA ARG A 10 5.50 -18.31 4.37
C ARG A 10 4.02 -18.37 4.72
N VAL A 11 3.64 -19.19 5.71
CA VAL A 11 2.26 -19.33 6.14
C VAL A 11 1.77 -18.01 6.74
N MET A 12 2.60 -17.36 7.56
CA MET A 12 2.27 -16.05 8.13
C MET A 12 2.06 -15.01 7.05
N GLN A 13 2.88 -15.03 5.99
CA GLN A 13 2.73 -14.07 4.89
C GLN A 13 1.37 -14.18 4.21
N TRP A 14 0.96 -15.41 3.87
CA TRP A 14 -0.34 -15.69 3.27
C TRP A 14 -1.49 -15.38 4.21
N VAL A 15 -1.43 -15.84 5.46
CA VAL A 15 -2.48 -15.63 6.46
C VAL A 15 -2.70 -14.13 6.69
N LEU A 16 -1.62 -13.35 6.87
CA LEU A 16 -1.74 -11.91 7.07
C LEU A 16 -2.31 -11.23 5.81
N GLY A 17 -1.78 -11.54 4.63
CA GLY A 17 -2.27 -10.98 3.35
C GLY A 17 -3.75 -11.27 3.09
N VAL A 18 -4.19 -12.51 3.28
CA VAL A 18 -5.60 -12.89 3.14
C VAL A 18 -6.45 -12.17 4.19
N THR A 19 -6.00 -12.13 5.46
CA THR A 19 -6.75 -11.49 6.55
C THR A 19 -7.01 -10.02 6.23
N VAL A 20 -5.98 -9.24 5.89
CA VAL A 20 -6.16 -7.80 5.63
C VAL A 20 -7.02 -7.54 4.38
N THR A 21 -6.96 -8.44 3.40
CA THR A 21 -7.80 -8.37 2.18
C THR A 21 -9.27 -8.65 2.52
N VAL A 22 -9.54 -9.71 3.29
CA VAL A 22 -10.89 -10.04 3.75
C VAL A 22 -11.46 -8.91 4.59
N VAL A 23 -10.67 -8.33 5.50
CA VAL A 23 -11.10 -7.19 6.32
C VAL A 23 -11.48 -5.97 5.45
N ALA A 24 -10.68 -5.66 4.42
CA ALA A 24 -11.00 -4.59 3.48
C ALA A 24 -12.32 -4.85 2.72
N ILE A 25 -12.57 -6.09 2.32
CA ILE A 25 -13.83 -6.49 1.68
C ILE A 25 -14.99 -6.40 2.68
N LEU A 26 -14.81 -6.83 3.92
CA LEU A 26 -15.86 -6.81 4.95
C LEU A 26 -16.32 -5.39 5.27
N VAL A 27 -15.39 -4.44 5.46
CA VAL A 27 -15.79 -3.05 5.67
C VAL A 27 -16.52 -2.50 4.43
N TRP A 28 -16.01 -2.80 3.24
CA TRP A 28 -16.63 -2.37 1.99
C TRP A 28 -18.07 -2.87 1.87
N VAL A 29 -18.30 -4.18 2.08
CA VAL A 29 -19.62 -4.80 2.08
C VAL A 29 -20.52 -4.17 3.15
N SER A 30 -20.01 -3.98 4.37
CA SER A 30 -20.80 -3.44 5.47
C SER A 30 -21.37 -2.05 5.17
N VAL A 31 -20.60 -1.20 4.50
CA VAL A 31 -21.04 0.14 4.09
C VAL A 31 -22.13 0.06 3.03
N ARG A 32 -22.08 -0.92 2.12
CA ARG A 32 -23.07 -1.06 1.03
C ARG A 32 -24.38 -1.65 1.53
N LEU A 33 -24.30 -2.66 2.40
CA LEU A 33 -25.48 -3.23 3.05
C LEU A 33 -26.25 -2.18 3.87
N ASN A 34 -25.52 -1.33 4.60
CA ASN A 34 -26.15 -0.30 5.44
C ASN A 34 -26.79 0.84 4.62
N ASN A 35 -26.24 1.16 3.45
CA ASN A 35 -26.70 2.27 2.63
C ASN A 35 -27.65 1.86 1.50
N SER A 36 -27.96 0.55 1.35
CA SER A 36 -28.76 0.00 0.25
C SER A 36 -28.34 0.51 -1.13
N SER A 37 -27.03 0.70 -1.34
CA SER A 37 -26.50 1.31 -2.55
C SER A 37 -26.21 0.28 -3.64
N ASP A 38 -26.55 0.65 -4.88
CA ASP A 38 -26.23 -0.17 -6.05
C ASP A 38 -24.72 -0.32 -6.24
N VAL A 39 -24.31 -1.48 -6.73
CA VAL A 39 -22.91 -1.74 -7.08
C VAL A 39 -22.58 -1.04 -8.39
N THR A 40 -21.89 0.09 -8.29
CA THR A 40 -21.42 0.90 -9.41
C THR A 40 -19.90 1.05 -9.41
N VAL A 41 -19.32 1.59 -10.49
CA VAL A 41 -17.87 1.86 -10.57
C VAL A 41 -17.39 2.75 -9.42
N TYR A 42 -18.18 3.77 -9.04
CA TYR A 42 -17.91 4.65 -7.90
C TYR A 42 -17.87 3.93 -6.56
N THR A 43 -18.60 2.82 -6.44
CA THR A 43 -18.55 1.99 -5.25
C THR A 43 -17.42 0.96 -5.29
N VAL A 44 -16.99 0.49 -6.46
CA VAL A 44 -15.98 -0.58 -6.58
C VAL A 44 -14.55 -0.03 -6.52
N PHE A 45 -14.28 1.13 -7.14
CA PHE A 45 -12.91 1.66 -7.17
C PHE A 45 -12.27 1.85 -5.77
N PRO A 46 -12.97 2.29 -4.69
CA PRO A 46 -12.36 2.45 -3.38
C PRO A 46 -11.90 1.14 -2.76
N LEU A 47 -12.60 0.02 -3.04
CA LEU A 47 -12.20 -1.32 -2.57
C LEU A 47 -10.78 -1.68 -3.05
N LEU A 48 -10.45 -1.35 -4.30
CA LEU A 48 -9.13 -1.58 -4.85
C LEU A 48 -8.05 -0.79 -4.09
N GLY A 49 -8.36 0.45 -3.70
CA GLY A 49 -7.47 1.26 -2.87
C GLY A 49 -7.23 0.64 -1.49
N LEU A 50 -8.29 0.14 -0.84
CA LEU A 50 -8.20 -0.52 0.46
C LEU A 50 -7.37 -1.82 0.39
N VAL A 51 -7.62 -2.67 -0.60
CA VAL A 51 -6.88 -3.92 -0.79
C VAL A 51 -5.42 -3.64 -1.16
N GLY A 52 -5.19 -2.73 -2.10
CA GLY A 52 -3.85 -2.35 -2.54
C GLY A 52 -2.99 -1.82 -1.39
N PHE A 53 -3.50 -0.85 -0.61
CA PHE A 53 -2.78 -0.35 0.55
C PHE A 53 -2.55 -1.42 1.61
N SER A 54 -3.55 -2.23 1.92
CA SER A 54 -3.46 -3.27 2.95
C SER A 54 -2.39 -4.32 2.62
N LEU A 55 -2.28 -4.73 1.35
CA LEU A 55 -1.23 -5.65 0.90
C LEU A 55 0.16 -4.99 0.86
N MET A 56 0.27 -3.72 0.46
CA MET A 56 1.55 -3.01 0.58
C MET A 56 1.98 -2.90 2.04
N TRP A 57 1.05 -2.67 2.96
CA TRP A 57 1.33 -2.64 4.40
C TRP A 57 1.93 -3.98 4.87
N THR A 58 1.39 -5.13 4.44
CA THR A 58 1.96 -6.43 4.84
C THR A 58 3.39 -6.63 4.34
N HIS A 59 3.76 -6.07 3.17
CA HIS A 59 5.15 -6.12 2.67
C HIS A 59 6.13 -5.46 3.66
N TYR A 60 5.76 -4.34 4.26
CA TYR A 60 6.58 -3.67 5.28
C TYR A 60 6.66 -4.49 6.56
N ILE A 61 5.54 -5.07 7.02
CA ILE A 61 5.50 -5.93 8.21
C ILE A 61 6.36 -7.18 8.02
N HIS A 62 6.29 -7.82 6.86
CA HIS A 62 7.14 -8.97 6.53
C HIS A 62 8.61 -8.57 6.44
N GLY A 63 8.92 -7.42 5.82
CA GLY A 63 10.28 -6.87 5.79
C GLY A 63 10.87 -6.70 7.19
N ALA A 64 10.10 -6.14 8.14
CA ALA A 64 10.54 -6.00 9.53
C ALA A 64 10.66 -7.36 10.24
N THR A 65 9.71 -8.27 10.00
CA THR A 65 9.70 -9.61 10.61
C THR A 65 10.89 -10.44 10.16
N LYS A 66 11.25 -10.40 8.87
CA LYS A 66 12.43 -11.07 8.31
C LYS A 66 13.71 -10.62 9.00
N ARG A 67 13.88 -9.31 9.21
CA ARG A 67 15.02 -8.73 9.94
C ARG A 67 15.03 -9.16 11.40
N TYR A 68 13.88 -9.09 12.08
CA TYR A 68 13.76 -9.49 13.48
C TYR A 68 14.10 -10.96 13.74
N ALA A 69 13.64 -11.85 12.86
CA ALA A 69 13.91 -13.28 12.96
C ALA A 69 15.23 -13.69 12.28
N ALA A 70 15.96 -12.76 11.65
CA ALA A 70 17.14 -13.02 10.82
C ALA A 70 16.90 -14.17 9.84
N LEU A 71 15.82 -14.06 9.05
CA LEU A 71 15.45 -15.03 8.02
C LEU A 71 16.42 -14.90 6.84
N LYS A 72 16.92 -16.04 6.35
CA LYS A 72 17.68 -16.07 5.11
C LYS A 72 16.70 -15.97 3.94
N ASP A 73 17.09 -15.29 2.86
CA ASP A 73 16.30 -15.31 1.64
C ASP A 73 16.25 -16.72 1.07
N HIS A 74 15.06 -17.31 1.03
CA HIS A 74 14.85 -18.69 0.59
C HIS A 74 14.45 -18.78 -0.90
N GLY A 75 15.04 -17.94 -1.75
CA GLY A 75 14.76 -17.94 -3.20
C GLY A 75 13.44 -17.26 -3.59
N LYS A 76 12.80 -17.71 -4.68
CA LYS A 76 11.57 -17.12 -5.24
C LYS A 76 10.40 -17.24 -4.25
N ASP A 77 10.05 -16.13 -3.61
CA ASP A 77 8.87 -16.03 -2.75
C ASP A 77 7.60 -15.81 -3.59
N ILE A 78 6.79 -16.87 -3.72
CA ILE A 78 5.55 -16.83 -4.50
C ILE A 78 4.58 -15.79 -3.93
N TYR A 79 4.52 -15.63 -2.60
CA TYR A 79 3.64 -14.63 -2.00
C TYR A 79 4.02 -13.24 -2.48
N TRP A 80 5.31 -12.91 -2.45
CA TRP A 80 5.79 -11.60 -2.91
C TRP A 80 5.42 -11.36 -4.36
N TYR A 81 5.62 -12.34 -5.25
CA TYR A 81 5.28 -12.20 -6.67
C TYR A 81 3.78 -11.97 -6.89
N VAL A 82 2.93 -12.79 -6.26
CA VAL A 82 1.48 -12.71 -6.40
C VAL A 82 0.94 -11.41 -5.79
N SER A 83 1.33 -11.11 -4.55
CA SER A 83 0.83 -9.92 -3.84
C SER A 83 1.30 -8.62 -4.49
N SER A 84 2.54 -8.53 -4.99
CA SER A 84 3.02 -7.38 -5.75
C SER A 84 2.26 -7.20 -7.07
N GLY A 85 1.93 -8.29 -7.77
CA GLY A 85 1.09 -8.23 -8.96
C GLY A 85 -0.33 -7.73 -8.66
N ILE A 86 -0.94 -8.20 -7.58
CA ILE A 86 -2.25 -7.73 -7.11
C ILE A 86 -2.19 -6.26 -6.71
N VAL A 87 -1.17 -5.84 -5.96
CA VAL A 87 -0.95 -4.44 -5.58
C VAL A 87 -0.86 -3.55 -6.81
N LEU A 88 -0.04 -3.92 -7.79
CA LEU A 88 0.12 -3.14 -9.02
C LEU A 88 -1.22 -3.03 -9.78
N ALA A 89 -1.95 -4.13 -9.92
CA ALA A 89 -3.27 -4.13 -10.54
C ALA A 89 -4.24 -3.23 -9.78
N CYS A 90 -4.28 -3.30 -8.45
CA CYS A 90 -5.13 -2.46 -7.62
C CYS A 90 -4.78 -0.97 -7.74
N LEU A 91 -3.49 -0.63 -7.68
CA LEU A 91 -3.01 0.76 -7.78
C LEU A 91 -3.29 1.38 -9.14
N LEU A 92 -3.20 0.60 -10.22
CA LEU A 92 -3.53 1.07 -11.57
C LEU A 92 -5.04 1.17 -11.77
N LEU A 93 -5.78 0.11 -11.44
CA LEU A 93 -7.22 0.06 -11.67
C LEU A 93 -7.99 1.04 -10.79
N HIS A 94 -7.54 1.32 -9.56
CA HIS A 94 -8.20 2.25 -8.63
C HIS A 94 -8.49 3.64 -9.27
N PRO A 95 -7.47 4.42 -9.69
CA PRO A 95 -7.71 5.71 -10.34
C PRO A 95 -8.23 5.58 -11.77
N LEU A 96 -7.90 4.50 -12.50
CA LEU A 96 -8.38 4.32 -13.87
C LEU A 96 -9.89 4.08 -13.92
N LEU A 97 -10.45 3.31 -12.97
CA LEU A 97 -11.89 3.12 -12.86
C LEU A 97 -12.60 4.44 -12.53
N LEU A 98 -12.05 5.25 -11.63
CA LEU A 98 -12.59 6.57 -11.35
C LEU A 98 -12.53 7.47 -12.59
N SER A 99 -11.39 7.53 -13.28
CA SER A 99 -11.23 8.29 -14.53
C SER A 99 -12.26 7.87 -15.57
N PHE A 100 -12.46 6.57 -15.75
CA PHE A 100 -13.43 6.02 -16.69
C PHE A 100 -14.86 6.42 -16.34
N ALA A 101 -15.24 6.34 -15.06
CA ALA A 101 -16.57 6.74 -14.61
C ALA A 101 -16.82 8.24 -14.85
N LEU A 102 -15.88 9.10 -14.48
CA LEU A 102 -15.99 10.55 -14.67
C LEU A 102 -16.01 10.93 -16.16
N TRP A 103 -15.21 10.26 -16.99
CA TRP A 103 -15.24 10.45 -18.44
C TRP A 103 -16.61 10.10 -19.03
N ARG A 104 -17.18 8.94 -18.64
CA ARG A 104 -18.51 8.51 -19.07
C ARG A 104 -19.60 9.47 -18.63
N ASP A 105 -19.43 10.10 -17.48
CA ASP A 105 -20.36 11.09 -16.94
C ASP A 105 -20.12 12.51 -17.50
N GLY A 106 -19.22 12.65 -18.50
CA GLY A 106 -19.02 13.89 -19.27
C GLY A 106 -18.01 14.88 -18.68
N LEU A 107 -17.31 14.51 -17.60
CA LEU A 107 -16.33 15.39 -16.93
C LEU A 107 -14.94 15.37 -17.59
N GLY A 108 -14.74 14.51 -18.59
CA GLY A 108 -13.49 14.39 -19.34
C GLY A 108 -12.41 13.59 -18.61
N LEU A 109 -11.15 13.83 -18.99
CA LEU A 109 -9.98 13.11 -18.46
C LEU A 109 -9.30 13.90 -17.32
N PRO A 110 -8.58 13.22 -16.41
CA PRO A 110 -7.78 13.89 -15.40
C PRO A 110 -6.64 14.73 -16.03
N PRO A 111 -6.13 15.78 -15.33
CA PRO A 111 -6.45 16.13 -13.94
C PRO A 111 -7.76 16.93 -13.77
N PHE A 112 -8.30 17.52 -14.84
CA PHE A 112 -9.44 18.42 -14.75
C PHE A 112 -10.70 17.73 -14.20
N SER A 113 -10.99 16.51 -14.65
CA SER A 113 -12.16 15.77 -14.17
C SER A 113 -12.14 15.53 -12.65
N TYR A 114 -10.97 15.30 -12.06
CA TYR A 114 -10.80 15.13 -10.62
C TYR A 114 -10.99 16.42 -9.86
N MET A 115 -10.41 17.52 -10.36
CA MET A 115 -10.53 18.83 -9.72
C MET A 115 -11.97 19.32 -9.71
N THR A 116 -12.74 19.02 -10.75
CA THR A 116 -14.18 19.34 -10.81
C THR A 116 -15.00 18.46 -9.87
N ALA A 117 -14.75 17.14 -9.86
CA ALA A 117 -15.54 16.20 -9.05
C ALA A 117 -15.25 16.28 -7.54
N TYR A 118 -14.04 16.72 -7.16
CA TYR A 118 -13.54 16.70 -5.78
C TYR A 118 -12.81 18.00 -5.42
N GLU A 119 -13.40 19.15 -5.77
CA GLU A 119 -12.79 20.48 -5.66
C GLU A 119 -12.21 20.78 -4.27
N SER A 120 -12.97 20.46 -3.21
CA SER A 120 -12.56 20.68 -1.82
C SER A 120 -11.50 19.69 -1.30
N MET A 121 -11.17 18.66 -2.08
CA MET A 121 -10.29 17.56 -1.69
C MET A 121 -9.06 17.44 -2.59
N SER A 122 -8.72 18.52 -3.31
CA SER A 122 -7.58 18.61 -4.24
C SER A 122 -6.26 18.15 -3.63
N PHE A 123 -5.98 18.50 -2.36
CA PHE A 123 -4.77 18.05 -1.67
C PHE A 123 -4.67 16.52 -1.59
N ALA A 124 -5.78 15.84 -1.25
CA ALA A 124 -5.80 14.38 -1.17
C ALA A 124 -5.60 13.75 -2.55
N ILE A 125 -6.19 14.32 -3.61
CA ILE A 125 -5.98 13.85 -4.99
C ILE A 125 -4.50 13.95 -5.37
N ILE A 126 -3.86 15.09 -5.09
CA ILE A 126 -2.44 15.31 -5.37
C ILE A 126 -1.58 14.28 -4.64
N LEU A 127 -1.84 14.01 -3.35
CA LEU A 127 -1.14 12.97 -2.60
C LEU A 127 -1.28 11.59 -3.26
N GLY A 128 -2.49 11.23 -3.69
CA GLY A 128 -2.74 9.97 -4.40
C GLY A 128 -1.97 9.89 -5.72
N SER A 129 -2.02 10.93 -6.54
CA SER A 129 -1.31 11.00 -7.82
C SER A 129 0.20 10.93 -7.65
N LEU A 130 0.77 11.70 -6.72
CA LEU A 130 2.21 11.67 -6.44
C LEU A 130 2.66 10.29 -5.94
N SER A 131 1.87 9.67 -5.06
CA SER A 131 2.17 8.34 -4.55
C SER A 131 2.18 7.30 -5.66
N LEU A 132 1.18 7.31 -6.54
CA LEU A 132 1.11 6.42 -7.70
C LEU A 132 2.35 6.60 -8.59
N SER A 133 2.73 7.85 -8.90
CA SER A 133 3.92 8.14 -9.71
C SER A 133 5.20 7.58 -9.08
N ILE A 134 5.36 7.69 -7.75
CA ILE A 134 6.52 7.14 -7.04
C ILE A 134 6.51 5.60 -7.09
N PHE A 135 5.37 4.95 -6.88
CA PHE A 135 5.28 3.49 -6.95
C PHE A 135 5.58 2.95 -8.35
N LEU A 136 5.05 3.61 -9.39
CA LEU A 136 5.34 3.24 -10.78
C LEU A 136 6.80 3.50 -11.14
N ALA A 137 7.38 4.61 -10.67
CA ALA A 137 8.81 4.88 -10.86
C ALA A 137 9.67 3.78 -10.21
N PHE A 138 9.33 3.32 -9.00
CA PHE A 138 10.05 2.22 -8.37
C PHE A 138 9.90 0.89 -9.13
N GLU A 139 8.76 0.62 -9.75
CA GLU A 139 8.59 -0.59 -10.55
C GLU A 139 9.59 -0.64 -11.73
N LEU A 140 9.99 0.53 -12.27
CA LEU A 140 11.04 0.64 -13.29
C LEU A 140 12.45 0.29 -12.76
N HIS A 141 12.65 0.27 -11.44
CA HIS A 141 13.95 -0.02 -10.83
C HIS A 141 14.51 -1.37 -11.29
N ARG A 142 13.65 -2.37 -11.52
CA ARG A 142 14.06 -3.70 -12.00
C ARG A 142 14.80 -3.67 -13.35
N TRP A 143 14.59 -2.62 -14.15
CA TRP A 143 15.17 -2.47 -15.49
C TRP A 143 16.32 -1.47 -15.53
N PHE A 144 16.45 -0.58 -14.52
CA PHE A 144 17.36 0.56 -14.56
C PHE A 144 18.20 0.72 -13.29
N SER A 145 18.38 -0.33 -12.48
CA SER A 145 18.96 -0.31 -11.13
C SER A 145 20.37 0.27 -10.99
N ASP A 146 21.12 0.42 -12.07
CA ASP A 146 22.54 0.78 -12.04
C ASP A 146 22.83 2.25 -11.67
N ARG A 147 21.80 3.05 -11.37
CA ARG A 147 21.93 4.48 -11.13
C ARG A 147 21.87 4.84 -9.65
N SER A 148 22.78 5.72 -9.20
CA SER A 148 22.92 6.10 -7.79
C SER A 148 21.72 6.86 -7.20
N TRP A 149 20.84 7.43 -8.05
CA TRP A 149 19.65 8.18 -7.63
C TRP A 149 18.49 7.28 -7.17
N TRP A 150 18.53 5.97 -7.42
CA TRP A 150 17.50 5.04 -6.94
C TRP A 150 17.37 5.00 -5.42
N ARG A 151 18.46 5.28 -4.69
CA ARG A 151 18.44 5.45 -3.23
C ARG A 151 17.38 6.47 -2.75
N TYR A 152 17.12 7.50 -3.56
CA TYR A 152 16.13 8.52 -3.24
C TYR A 152 14.72 8.02 -3.53
N VAL A 153 14.52 7.28 -4.62
CA VAL A 153 13.24 6.66 -4.97
C VAL A 153 12.84 5.63 -3.92
N ASP A 154 13.80 4.83 -3.43
CA ASP A 154 13.59 3.87 -2.34
C ASP A 154 13.10 4.56 -1.07
N ALA A 155 13.72 5.69 -0.71
CA ALA A 155 13.26 6.50 0.42
C ALA A 155 11.87 7.12 0.18
N LEU A 156 11.60 7.56 -1.05
CA LEU A 156 10.32 8.13 -1.45
C LEU A 156 9.19 7.10 -1.40
N GLN A 157 9.44 5.80 -1.53
CA GLN A 157 8.39 4.79 -1.38
C GLN A 157 7.71 4.82 -0.03
N PHE A 158 8.47 5.02 1.04
CA PHE A 158 7.90 5.14 2.39
C PHE A 158 7.07 6.42 2.51
N VAL A 159 7.56 7.54 1.94
CA VAL A 159 6.81 8.80 1.87
C VAL A 159 5.52 8.62 1.09
N ALA A 160 5.55 7.88 -0.04
CA ALA A 160 4.37 7.54 -0.83
C ALA A 160 3.38 6.67 -0.04
N MET A 161 3.84 5.69 0.75
CA MET A 161 2.97 4.93 1.64
C MET A 161 2.25 5.83 2.66
N LEU A 162 2.96 6.78 3.27
CA LEU A 162 2.36 7.75 4.19
C LEU A 162 1.38 8.69 3.48
N ALA A 163 1.69 9.11 2.27
CA ALA A 163 0.81 9.94 1.45
C ALA A 163 -0.47 9.18 1.06
N ILE A 164 -0.42 7.89 0.69
CA ILE A 164 -1.61 7.06 0.46
C ILE A 164 -2.43 6.91 1.74
N PHE A 165 -1.76 6.71 2.88
CA PHE A 165 -2.44 6.61 4.17
C PHE A 165 -3.27 7.87 4.48
N VAL A 166 -2.70 9.06 4.28
CA VAL A 166 -3.38 10.35 4.45
C VAL A 166 -4.44 10.61 3.37
N HIS A 167 -4.16 10.24 2.13
CA HIS A 167 -5.11 10.29 1.02
C HIS A 167 -6.37 9.49 1.36
N ALA A 168 -6.21 8.26 1.85
CA ALA A 168 -7.33 7.42 2.26
C ALA A 168 -8.10 8.05 3.43
N LEU A 169 -7.42 8.57 4.46
CA LEU A 169 -8.10 9.26 5.57
C LEU A 169 -8.93 10.48 5.13
N SER A 170 -8.51 11.14 4.06
CA SER A 170 -9.19 12.34 3.53
C SER A 170 -10.39 12.00 2.63
N LEU A 171 -10.28 10.94 1.81
CA LEU A 171 -11.25 10.62 0.74
C LEU A 171 -12.02 9.31 0.94
N GLY A 172 -11.54 8.42 1.80
CA GLY A 172 -12.06 7.06 1.96
C GLY A 172 -13.36 7.04 2.77
N GLY A 173 -14.50 6.90 2.09
CA GLY A 173 -15.81 6.80 2.73
C GLY A 173 -15.91 5.63 3.72
N GLU A 174 -15.24 4.51 3.43
CA GLU A 174 -15.18 3.33 4.30
C GLU A 174 -14.49 3.61 5.63
N LEU A 175 -13.59 4.59 5.69
CA LEU A 175 -12.94 5.00 6.93
C LEU A 175 -13.87 5.79 7.85
N ASN A 176 -15.10 6.11 7.46
CA ASN A 176 -16.09 6.64 8.40
C ASN A 176 -16.59 5.57 9.40
N VAL A 177 -16.37 4.28 9.10
CA VAL A 177 -16.69 3.19 10.02
C VAL A 177 -15.68 3.17 11.18
N VAL A 178 -16.16 3.38 12.41
CA VAL A 178 -15.31 3.61 13.61
C VAL A 178 -14.26 2.51 13.82
N TRP A 179 -14.66 1.24 13.80
CA TRP A 179 -13.75 0.12 14.02
C TRP A 179 -12.68 0.04 12.92
N PHE A 180 -13.06 0.33 11.68
CA PHE A 180 -12.13 0.27 10.55
C PHE A 180 -11.17 1.46 10.57
N LYS A 181 -11.63 2.65 10.98
CA LYS A 181 -10.76 3.81 11.23
C LYS A 181 -9.70 3.51 12.28
N ALA A 182 -10.07 2.85 13.38
CA ALA A 182 -9.12 2.45 14.42
C ALA A 182 -8.09 1.44 13.88
N LEU A 183 -8.52 0.47 13.08
CA LEU A 183 -7.63 -0.48 12.42
C LEU A 183 -6.71 0.21 11.40
N TRP A 184 -7.22 1.20 10.67
CA TRP A 184 -6.41 2.00 9.75
C TRP A 184 -5.29 2.71 10.51
N TRP A 185 -5.59 3.36 11.64
CA TRP A 185 -4.55 3.94 12.50
C TRP A 185 -3.54 2.91 13.01
N LEU A 186 -3.99 1.69 13.34
CA LEU A 186 -3.06 0.59 13.66
C LEU A 186 -2.12 0.30 12.47
N TYR A 187 -2.63 0.24 11.24
CA TYR A 187 -1.79 0.08 10.05
C TYR A 187 -0.78 1.21 9.91
N GLY A 188 -1.20 2.47 10.07
CA GLY A 188 -0.32 3.62 9.99
C GLY A 188 0.80 3.60 11.04
N VAL A 189 0.47 3.34 12.31
CA VAL A 189 1.46 3.28 13.40
C VAL A 189 2.44 2.13 13.19
N THR A 190 1.93 0.94 12.89
CA THR A 190 2.78 -0.26 12.68
C THR A 190 3.64 -0.14 11.43
N LEU A 191 3.17 0.53 10.38
CA LEU A 191 3.97 0.87 9.19
C LEU A 191 5.19 1.71 9.57
N VAL A 192 4.99 2.79 10.33
CA VAL A 192 6.07 3.66 10.80
C VAL A 192 7.05 2.88 11.67
N VAL A 193 6.55 2.08 12.62
CA VAL A 193 7.39 1.23 13.48
C VAL A 193 8.20 0.24 12.67
N ALA A 194 7.59 -0.46 11.71
CA ALA A 194 8.24 -1.45 10.85
C ALA A 194 9.34 -0.81 9.98
N TYR A 195 9.07 0.37 9.41
CA TYR A 195 10.05 1.13 8.65
C TYR A 195 11.23 1.59 9.51
N VAL A 196 10.96 2.26 10.63
CA VAL A 196 12.01 2.76 11.54
C VAL A 196 12.88 1.63 12.07
N TYR A 197 12.26 0.50 12.43
CA TYR A 197 12.99 -0.70 12.85
C TYR A 197 13.90 -1.21 11.73
N SER A 198 13.36 -1.37 10.53
CA SER A 198 14.11 -1.90 9.38
C SER A 198 15.28 -0.98 9.00
N TYR A 199 15.03 0.33 8.95
CA TYR A 199 16.04 1.34 8.66
C TYR A 199 17.19 1.31 9.68
N ARG A 200 16.87 1.24 10.98
CA ARG A 200 17.88 1.16 12.04
C ARG A 200 18.67 -0.14 11.99
N TYR A 201 18.01 -1.26 11.67
CA TYR A 201 18.66 -2.56 11.53
C TYR A 201 19.66 -2.56 10.38
N ASP A 202 19.25 -2.10 9.20
CA ASP A 202 20.09 -2.07 8.00
C ASP A 202 21.29 -1.12 8.17
N ARG A 203 21.07 0.04 8.81
CA ARG A 203 22.15 0.99 9.11
C ARG A 203 23.21 0.40 10.06
N LYS A 204 22.81 -0.33 11.11
CA LYS A 204 23.77 -0.97 12.02
C LYS A 204 24.60 -2.02 11.30
N ARG A 205 23.96 -2.86 10.48
CA ARG A 205 24.67 -3.92 9.74
C ARG A 205 25.65 -3.37 8.71
N GLY A 206 25.31 -2.24 8.06
CA GLY A 206 26.22 -1.55 7.14
C GLY A 206 27.44 -0.92 7.82
N LEU A 207 27.33 -0.53 9.10
CA LEU A 207 28.48 -0.08 9.90
C LEU A 207 29.41 -1.25 10.23
N ASP A 208 28.85 -2.37 10.70
CA ASP A 208 29.62 -3.59 11.02
C ASP A 208 30.44 -4.10 9.81
N GLU A 209 29.87 -4.07 8.60
CA GLU A 209 30.58 -4.50 7.37
C GLU A 209 31.65 -3.50 6.90
N SER A 210 31.56 -2.22 7.31
CA SER A 210 32.54 -1.18 6.98
C SER A 210 33.72 -1.12 7.94
N GLU A 211 33.55 -1.60 9.18
CA GLU A 211 34.61 -1.69 10.20
C GLU A 211 35.50 -2.94 10.05
N ILE A 212 35.10 -3.88 9.17
CA ILE A 212 35.84 -5.12 8.87
C ILE A 212 36.75 -4.97 7.63
N LYS A 213 36.70 -3.82 6.93
CA LYS A 213 37.58 -3.52 5.78
C LYS A 213 38.74 -2.64 6.18
#